data_AF-A0A942SB30-F1
#
_entry.id   AF-A0A942SB30-F1
#
_cell.length_a   1.000
_cell.length_b   1.000
_cell.length_c   1.000
_cell.angle_alpha   90.00
_cell.angle_beta   90.00
_cell.angle_gamma   90.00
#
_symmetry.space_group_name_H-M   'P 1'
#
loop_
_entity.id
_entity.type
_entity.pdbx_description
1 polymer ?
#
loop_
_entity_poly.entity_id
_entity_poly.type
_entity_poly.pdbx_seq_one_letter_code
_entity_poly.pdbx_strand_id
1 'polypeptide(L)'
;DVGKQTFIRTVVSYSRTKTDFDNYQYESPVPPYTNRWLITDVKDEQQVLRFNSIINSKTSAKLSWRAGVTGERFQINSFAQDREGKTAADAFDLVRNYDDNFLLWQYFAQARYKPAAKFTITAGVHGMNLTFNNSNILEPRAAISFQPNVKNTITFSYGLHGQMQALPVYLYQEQVNGTMLNNRNLDFSKAHHYVLGYENRFAANWRMKAELYYQSLFDIPVETMSSGFSMLNAGSDFTFPEKAGLVNEGTGSNTGVELTVEKFLSNGFYLMATGSLFDSKYKGSDGIERNSSFNYGYAANILTGREWKTGKDKRNAFTIDLRLSTIGGRYVTPVDVTRSLLEKREILDESRYNSEQLNSYLRIDTKFGYRINSKKRKVSQTFYLDLQNVTNRENIFLRRFNPQRGTTGNVNQIGFFPDVLYRIQF
;
A
#
# COMPACT_ATOMS: atom_id res chain seq x y z
N ASP A 1 -9.86 -37.08 15.57
CA ASP A 1 -9.81 -36.47 16.91
C ASP A 1 -8.41 -35.86 17.09
N VAL A 2 -8.28 -34.52 17.09
CA VAL A 2 -6.96 -33.83 17.10
C VAL A 2 -6.49 -33.45 18.51
N GLY A 3 -7.23 -33.87 19.54
CA GLY A 3 -6.97 -33.55 20.94
C GLY A 3 -7.57 -32.20 21.38
N LYS A 4 -7.79 -32.04 22.69
CA LYS A 4 -8.50 -30.89 23.28
C LYS A 4 -7.80 -29.53 23.16
N GLN A 5 -6.50 -29.52 22.86
CA GLN A 5 -5.67 -28.31 22.77
C GLN A 5 -5.28 -27.96 21.32
N THR A 6 -5.89 -28.65 20.36
CA THR A 6 -5.64 -28.48 18.94
C THR A 6 -6.98 -28.25 18.25
N PHE A 7 -7.00 -27.33 17.29
CA PHE A 7 -8.14 -27.20 16.39
C PHE A 7 -7.66 -27.08 14.95
N ILE A 8 -8.51 -27.52 14.04
CA ILE A 8 -8.37 -27.33 12.60
C ILE A 8 -9.47 -26.39 12.17
N ARG A 9 -9.12 -25.42 11.31
CA ARG A 9 -10.08 -24.57 10.63
C ARG A 9 -9.81 -24.64 9.15
N THR A 10 -10.84 -25.00 8.39
CA THR A 10 -10.81 -25.01 6.94
C THR A 10 -11.83 -24.01 6.42
N VAL A 11 -11.45 -23.25 5.40
CA VAL A 11 -12.30 -22.30 4.70
C VAL A 11 -12.14 -22.54 3.21
N VAL A 12 -13.27 -22.62 2.51
CA VAL A 12 -13.32 -22.59 1.05
C VAL A 12 -14.08 -21.33 0.66
N SER A 13 -13.54 -20.59 -0.30
CA SER A 13 -14.20 -19.41 -0.85
C SER A 13 -14.05 -19.37 -2.35
N TYR A 14 -15.11 -18.88 -3.01
CA TYR A 14 -15.12 -18.57 -4.42
C TYR A 14 -15.37 -17.07 -4.59
N SER A 15 -14.70 -16.46 -5.56
CA SER A 15 -14.96 -15.09 -5.97
C SER A 15 -14.89 -14.97 -7.48
N ARG A 16 -15.72 -14.10 -8.04
CA ARG A 16 -15.71 -13.71 -9.45
C ARG A 16 -15.74 -12.19 -9.53
N THR A 17 -14.81 -11.63 -10.26
CA THR A 17 -14.74 -10.19 -10.55
C THR A 17 -14.74 -10.02 -12.06
N LYS A 18 -15.59 -9.12 -12.55
CA LYS A 18 -15.61 -8.72 -13.95
C LYS A 18 -15.49 -7.21 -14.05
N THR A 19 -14.61 -6.75 -14.92
CA THR A 19 -14.37 -5.33 -15.21
C THR A 19 -14.41 -5.13 -16.72
N ASP A 20 -15.34 -4.31 -17.18
CA ASP A 20 -15.39 -3.82 -18.55
C ASP A 20 -15.13 -2.30 -18.50
N PHE A 21 -14.19 -1.80 -19.29
CA PHE A 21 -13.84 -0.38 -19.36
C PHE A 21 -13.57 0.05 -20.79
N ASP A 22 -14.23 1.11 -21.21
CA ASP A 22 -14.03 1.77 -22.51
C ASP A 22 -13.72 3.26 -22.33
N ASN A 23 -12.74 3.74 -23.10
CA ASN A 23 -12.36 5.15 -23.11
C ASN A 23 -12.41 5.71 -24.53
N TYR A 24 -12.96 6.91 -24.70
CA TYR A 24 -13.10 7.58 -25.98
C TYR A 24 -12.39 8.93 -25.98
N GLN A 25 -11.71 9.23 -27.08
CA GLN A 25 -11.12 10.53 -27.34
C GLN A 25 -11.97 11.34 -28.30
N TYR A 26 -11.99 12.66 -28.10
CA TYR A 26 -12.68 13.62 -28.98
C TYR A 26 -11.69 14.36 -29.87
N GLU A 27 -12.16 14.80 -31.03
CA GLU A 27 -11.42 15.70 -31.89
C GLU A 27 -11.21 17.05 -31.20
N SER A 28 -10.00 17.61 -31.29
CA SER A 28 -9.67 18.92 -30.71
C SER A 28 -9.79 20.00 -31.79
N PRO A 29 -10.38 21.18 -31.52
CA PRO A 29 -10.84 21.65 -30.21
C PRO A 29 -12.20 21.07 -29.80
N VAL A 30 -12.32 20.77 -28.51
CA VAL A 30 -13.61 20.48 -27.88
C VAL A 30 -14.21 21.81 -27.40
N PRO A 31 -15.48 22.17 -27.70
CA PRO A 31 -16.53 21.45 -28.46
C PRO A 31 -16.52 21.73 -29.99
N PRO A 32 -17.22 20.91 -30.83
CA PRO A 32 -18.37 20.04 -30.51
C PRO A 32 -18.05 18.55 -30.25
N TYR A 33 -18.71 17.94 -29.24
CA TYR A 33 -18.56 16.53 -28.82
C TYR A 33 -19.15 15.50 -29.80
N THR A 34 -19.11 15.75 -31.11
CA THR A 34 -19.78 14.90 -32.11
C THR A 34 -18.87 13.81 -32.68
N ASN A 35 -17.56 14.07 -32.77
CA ASN A 35 -16.59 13.14 -33.31
C ASN A 35 -15.76 12.54 -32.16
N ARG A 36 -16.01 11.27 -31.83
CA ARG A 36 -15.22 10.51 -30.86
C ARG A 36 -14.80 9.16 -31.41
N TRP A 37 -13.65 8.66 -30.97
CA TRP A 37 -13.21 7.30 -31.28
C TRP A 37 -12.75 6.58 -30.01
N LEU A 38 -12.96 5.27 -29.98
CA LEU A 38 -12.49 4.40 -28.89
C LEU A 38 -10.96 4.41 -28.89
N ILE A 39 -10.34 4.67 -27.75
CA ILE A 39 -8.89 4.62 -27.57
C ILE A 39 -8.46 3.47 -26.67
N THR A 40 -9.27 3.07 -25.70
CA THR A 40 -8.93 1.97 -24.78
C THR A 40 -10.15 1.05 -24.62
N ASP A 41 -9.95 -0.26 -24.71
CA ASP A 41 -10.95 -1.30 -24.41
C ASP A 41 -10.32 -2.36 -23.50
N VAL A 42 -10.91 -2.56 -22.33
CA VAL A 42 -10.46 -3.53 -21.32
C VAL A 42 -11.62 -4.41 -20.92
N LYS A 43 -11.40 -5.72 -20.99
CA LYS A 43 -12.32 -6.77 -20.56
C LYS A 43 -11.54 -7.76 -19.70
N ASP A 44 -11.75 -7.66 -18.41
CA ASP A 44 -11.09 -8.51 -17.43
C ASP A 44 -12.13 -9.31 -16.65
N GLU A 45 -12.05 -10.62 -16.71
CA GLU A 45 -12.76 -11.55 -15.84
C GLU A 45 -11.75 -12.40 -15.06
N GLN A 46 -11.90 -12.40 -13.74
CA GLN A 46 -11.10 -13.21 -12.83
C GLN A 46 -12.02 -14.01 -11.92
N GLN A 47 -11.81 -15.33 -11.90
CA GLN A 47 -12.42 -16.21 -10.92
C GLN A 47 -11.34 -16.81 -10.03
N VAL A 48 -11.56 -16.79 -8.72
CA VAL A 48 -10.62 -17.36 -7.74
C VAL A 48 -11.34 -18.35 -6.86
N LEU A 49 -10.93 -19.61 -6.93
CA LEU A 49 -11.28 -20.64 -5.95
C LEU A 49 -10.13 -20.76 -4.95
N ARG A 50 -10.41 -20.49 -3.67
CA ARG A 50 -9.43 -20.56 -2.59
C ARG A 50 -9.80 -21.63 -1.58
N PHE A 51 -8.83 -22.47 -1.26
CA PHE A 51 -8.85 -23.40 -0.15
C PHE A 51 -7.82 -22.95 0.89
N ASN A 52 -8.22 -22.84 2.15
CA ASN A 52 -7.33 -22.55 3.26
C ASN A 52 -7.58 -23.55 4.38
N SER A 53 -6.53 -24.21 4.87
CA SER A 53 -6.60 -25.11 6.01
C SER A 53 -5.47 -24.80 6.99
N ILE A 54 -5.82 -24.68 8.25
CA ILE A 54 -4.91 -24.31 9.32
C ILE A 54 -5.12 -25.26 10.48
N ILE A 55 -4.01 -25.78 11.00
CA ILE A 55 -3.94 -26.44 12.29
C ILE A 55 -3.24 -25.54 13.30
N ASN A 56 -3.80 -25.44 14.50
CA ASN A 56 -3.22 -24.68 15.59
C ASN A 56 -3.24 -25.54 16.85
N SER A 57 -2.10 -25.66 17.52
CA SER A 57 -1.98 -26.43 18.75
C SER A 57 -1.24 -25.66 19.82
N LYS A 58 -1.72 -25.80 21.06
CA LYS A 58 -1.01 -25.35 22.26
C LYS A 58 -0.55 -26.57 23.03
N THR A 59 0.56 -27.17 22.61
CA THR A 59 1.11 -28.40 23.20
C THR A 59 1.53 -28.22 24.68
N SER A 60 1.90 -27.00 25.10
CA SER A 60 2.14 -26.70 26.52
C SER A 60 1.93 -25.22 26.85
N ALA A 61 2.09 -24.85 28.12
CA ALA A 61 2.12 -23.44 28.53
C ALA A 61 3.29 -22.66 27.91
N LYS A 62 4.38 -23.35 27.55
CA LYS A 62 5.59 -22.76 26.96
C LYS A 62 5.63 -22.84 25.44
N LEU A 63 4.90 -23.76 24.82
CA LEU A 63 4.96 -24.01 23.38
C LEU A 63 3.56 -24.01 22.76
N SER A 64 3.40 -23.16 21.75
CA SER A 64 2.26 -23.20 20.83
C SER A 64 2.78 -23.11 19.40
N TRP A 65 2.18 -23.85 18.48
CA TRP A 65 2.56 -23.84 17.08
C TRP A 65 1.33 -23.81 16.18
N ARG A 66 1.55 -23.38 14.95
CA ARG A 66 0.53 -23.25 13.92
C ARG A 66 1.15 -23.59 12.58
N ALA A 67 0.44 -24.37 11.78
CA ALA A 67 0.82 -24.66 10.41
C ALA A 67 -0.41 -24.60 9.53
N GLY A 68 -0.22 -24.38 8.23
CA GLY A 68 -1.32 -24.33 7.30
C GLY A 68 -0.89 -24.30 5.86
N VAL A 69 -1.88 -24.48 5.00
CA VAL A 69 -1.77 -24.43 3.55
C VAL A 69 -2.91 -23.59 2.99
N THR A 70 -2.58 -22.78 1.99
CA THR A 70 -3.54 -22.07 1.14
C THR A 70 -3.26 -22.47 -0.30
N GLY A 71 -4.30 -22.89 -1.02
CA GLY A 71 -4.24 -23.11 -2.46
C GLY A 71 -5.25 -22.20 -3.14
N GLU A 72 -4.81 -21.47 -4.16
CA GLU A 72 -5.64 -20.55 -4.92
C GLU A 72 -5.56 -20.90 -6.39
N ARG A 73 -6.70 -21.21 -7.01
CA ARG A 73 -6.82 -21.36 -8.46
C ARG A 73 -7.38 -20.08 -9.05
N PHE A 74 -6.59 -19.42 -9.88
CA PHE A 74 -6.98 -18.26 -10.66
C PHE A 74 -7.37 -18.74 -12.06
N GLN A 75 -8.60 -18.47 -12.49
CA GLN A 75 -9.01 -18.53 -13.89
C GLN A 75 -9.12 -17.09 -14.36
N ILE A 76 -8.33 -16.71 -15.36
CA ILE A 76 -8.23 -15.35 -15.86
C ILE A 76 -8.58 -15.34 -17.34
N ASN A 77 -9.53 -14.48 -17.71
CA ASN A 77 -9.76 -14.05 -19.08
C ASN A 77 -9.54 -12.54 -19.10
N SER A 78 -8.42 -12.09 -19.67
CA SER A 78 -7.98 -10.69 -19.67
C SER A 78 -7.63 -10.27 -21.07
N PHE A 79 -8.33 -9.25 -21.56
CA PHE A 79 -8.09 -8.61 -22.84
C PHE A 79 -8.00 -7.10 -22.63
N ALA A 80 -6.92 -6.50 -23.11
CA ALA A 80 -6.76 -5.05 -23.12
C ALA A 80 -6.06 -4.62 -24.40
N GLN A 81 -6.60 -3.58 -25.03
CA GLN A 81 -5.99 -2.93 -26.17
C GLN A 81 -6.09 -1.42 -26.01
N ASP A 82 -5.05 -0.71 -26.46
CA ASP A 82 -4.97 0.73 -26.33
C ASP A 82 -4.41 1.39 -27.60
N ARG A 83 -4.78 2.64 -27.84
CA ARG A 83 -4.23 3.50 -28.89
C ARG A 83 -4.25 4.97 -28.45
N GLU A 84 -4.06 5.22 -27.16
CA GLU A 84 -3.98 6.59 -26.65
C GLU A 84 -2.88 7.38 -27.40
N GLY A 85 -3.18 8.61 -27.78
CA GLY A 85 -2.28 9.45 -28.59
C GLY A 85 -2.26 9.12 -30.09
N LYS A 86 -2.98 8.08 -30.53
CA LYS A 86 -3.15 7.74 -31.95
C LYS A 86 -4.51 8.19 -32.50
N THR A 87 -4.61 8.28 -33.82
CA THR A 87 -5.84 8.68 -34.53
C THR A 87 -6.84 7.53 -34.63
N ALA A 88 -8.08 7.85 -35.01
CA ALA A 88 -9.13 6.85 -35.21
C ALA A 88 -8.81 5.81 -36.31
N ALA A 89 -7.89 6.13 -37.23
CA ALA A 89 -7.47 5.23 -38.32
C ALA A 89 -6.33 4.29 -37.89
N ASP A 90 -5.62 4.59 -36.81
CA ASP A 90 -4.50 3.79 -36.35
C ASP A 90 -4.97 2.50 -35.65
N ALA A 91 -4.18 1.45 -35.81
CA ALA A 91 -4.40 0.16 -35.16
C ALA A 91 -4.17 0.27 -33.63
N PHE A 92 -4.90 -0.57 -32.90
CA PHE A 92 -4.68 -0.76 -31.46
C PHE A 92 -3.38 -1.52 -31.20
N ASP A 93 -2.68 -1.11 -30.15
CA ASP A 93 -1.65 -1.91 -29.50
C ASP A 93 -2.31 -2.94 -28.59
N LEU A 94 -1.88 -4.19 -28.72
CA LEU A 94 -2.36 -5.26 -27.87
C LEU A 94 -1.58 -5.24 -26.55
N VAL A 95 -2.21 -4.76 -25.49
CA VAL A 95 -1.61 -4.57 -24.16
C VAL A 95 -1.64 -5.87 -23.35
N ARG A 96 -2.77 -6.61 -23.40
CA ARG A 96 -2.96 -7.90 -22.73
C ARG A 96 -3.88 -8.80 -23.55
N ASN A 97 -3.53 -10.07 -23.68
CA ASN A 97 -4.43 -11.11 -24.17
C ASN A 97 -4.08 -12.44 -23.49
N TYR A 98 -4.92 -12.86 -22.54
CA TYR A 98 -4.68 -14.03 -21.72
C TYR A 98 -6.00 -14.72 -21.39
N ASP A 99 -6.10 -16.00 -21.71
CA ASP A 99 -7.23 -16.86 -21.33
C ASP A 99 -6.68 -18.20 -20.85
N ASP A 100 -6.36 -18.27 -19.56
CA ASP A 100 -5.84 -19.48 -18.93
C ASP A 100 -5.99 -19.42 -17.40
N ASN A 101 -5.40 -20.40 -16.72
CA ASN A 101 -5.50 -20.59 -15.30
C ASN A 101 -4.17 -21.02 -14.69
N PHE A 102 -3.96 -20.66 -13.43
CA PHE A 102 -2.78 -21.04 -12.67
C PHE A 102 -3.11 -21.21 -11.19
N LEU A 103 -2.20 -21.85 -10.47
CA LEU A 103 -2.28 -22.09 -9.04
C LEU A 103 -1.23 -21.27 -8.30
N LEU A 104 -1.63 -20.71 -7.16
CA LEU A 104 -0.71 -20.23 -6.13
C LEU A 104 -0.89 -21.10 -4.89
N TRP A 105 0.16 -21.82 -4.54
CA TRP A 105 0.24 -22.56 -3.29
C TRP A 105 1.08 -21.79 -2.29
N GLN A 106 0.57 -21.68 -1.06
CA GLN A 106 1.25 -21.06 0.06
C GLN A 106 1.21 -22.00 1.25
N TYR A 107 2.37 -22.26 1.85
CA TYR A 107 2.51 -23.15 3.00
C TYR A 107 3.18 -22.38 4.12
N PHE A 108 2.79 -22.65 5.37
CA PHE A 108 3.50 -22.06 6.50
C PHE A 108 3.51 -22.98 7.70
N ALA A 109 4.56 -22.82 8.50
CA ALA A 109 4.67 -23.38 9.84
C ALA A 109 5.36 -22.37 10.75
N GLN A 110 4.83 -22.18 11.95
CA GLN A 110 5.40 -21.30 12.95
C GLN A 110 5.24 -21.89 14.36
N ALA A 111 6.22 -21.63 15.21
CA ALA A 111 6.21 -22.00 16.61
C ALA A 111 6.55 -20.78 17.46
N ARG A 112 5.81 -20.64 18.57
CA ARG A 112 6.07 -19.68 19.63
C ARG A 112 6.49 -20.44 20.87
N TYR A 113 7.70 -20.18 21.33
CA TYR A 113 8.33 -20.83 22.47
C TYR A 113 8.69 -19.82 23.57
N LYS A 114 8.41 -20.17 24.82
CA LYS A 114 8.74 -19.37 26.02
C LYS A 114 9.76 -20.13 26.87
N PRO A 115 11.05 -20.06 26.55
CA PRO A 115 12.09 -20.80 27.29
C PRO A 115 12.16 -20.38 28.77
N ALA A 116 11.93 -19.09 29.05
CA ALA A 116 11.90 -18.51 30.37
C ALA A 116 10.78 -17.45 30.46
N ALA A 117 10.42 -17.03 31.68
CA ALA A 117 9.31 -16.10 31.90
C ALA A 117 9.44 -14.75 31.15
N LYS A 118 10.69 -14.30 30.95
CA LYS A 118 11.02 -13.01 30.31
C LYS A 118 11.28 -13.11 28.80
N PHE A 119 11.31 -14.31 28.24
CA PHE A 119 11.69 -14.53 26.84
C PHE A 119 10.56 -15.19 26.06
N THR A 120 10.30 -14.68 24.86
CA THR A 120 9.47 -15.32 23.85
C THR A 120 10.25 -15.38 22.54
N ILE A 121 10.39 -16.57 21.98
CA ILE A 121 10.95 -16.80 20.65
C ILE A 121 9.79 -17.19 19.74
N THR A 122 9.73 -16.60 18.55
CA THR A 122 8.83 -17.03 17.48
C THR A 122 9.68 -17.34 16.27
N ALA A 123 9.57 -18.54 15.73
CA ALA A 123 10.27 -18.95 14.53
C ALA A 123 9.29 -19.62 13.58
N GLY A 124 9.47 -19.43 12.29
CA GLY A 124 8.62 -20.03 11.28
C GLY A 124 9.23 -19.96 9.90
N VAL A 125 8.53 -20.61 9.00
CA VAL A 125 8.84 -20.64 7.58
C VAL A 125 7.54 -20.47 6.82
N HIS A 126 7.59 -19.65 5.78
CA HIS A 126 6.55 -19.54 4.77
C HIS A 126 7.13 -20.03 3.44
N GLY A 127 6.31 -20.57 2.56
CA GLY A 127 6.74 -20.93 1.21
C GLY A 127 5.64 -20.64 0.21
N MET A 128 6.03 -20.18 -0.97
CA MET A 128 5.11 -19.95 -2.09
C MET A 128 5.58 -20.69 -3.33
N ASN A 129 4.64 -21.27 -4.06
CA ASN A 129 4.82 -21.87 -5.38
C ASN A 129 3.76 -21.30 -6.32
N LEU A 130 4.19 -20.66 -7.40
CA LEU A 130 3.34 -20.07 -8.43
C LEU A 130 3.48 -20.90 -9.71
N THR A 131 2.43 -21.59 -10.13
CA THR A 131 2.51 -22.45 -11.34
C THR A 131 2.44 -21.66 -12.64
N PHE A 132 2.13 -20.36 -12.58
CA PHE A 132 2.08 -19.47 -13.75
C PHE A 132 3.42 -19.42 -14.50
N ASN A 133 4.52 -19.38 -13.75
CA ASN A 133 5.88 -19.29 -14.26
C ASN A 133 6.85 -20.27 -13.56
N ASN A 134 6.31 -21.18 -12.76
CA ASN A 134 7.03 -22.14 -11.93
C ASN A 134 7.97 -21.51 -10.88
N SER A 135 7.72 -20.28 -10.45
CA SER A 135 8.47 -19.62 -9.37
C SER A 135 8.20 -20.24 -8.01
N ASN A 136 9.25 -20.29 -7.18
CA ASN A 136 9.20 -20.83 -5.82
C ASN A 136 10.02 -19.96 -4.87
N ILE A 137 9.57 -19.81 -3.64
CA ILE A 137 10.37 -19.19 -2.58
C ILE A 137 10.11 -19.86 -1.23
N LEU A 138 11.17 -19.94 -0.41
CA LEU A 138 11.10 -20.33 0.99
C LEU A 138 11.57 -19.14 1.85
N GLU A 139 10.75 -18.75 2.81
CA GLU A 139 10.83 -17.51 3.56
C GLU A 139 10.97 -17.79 5.06
N PRO A 140 12.19 -18.01 5.58
CA PRO A 140 12.42 -18.16 7.01
C PRO A 140 12.18 -16.83 7.74
N ARG A 141 11.57 -16.92 8.93
CA ARG A 141 11.26 -15.77 9.80
C ARG A 141 11.51 -16.13 11.25
N ALA A 142 12.13 -15.22 12.00
CA ALA A 142 12.40 -15.41 13.41
C ALA A 142 12.32 -14.09 14.18
N ALA A 143 11.84 -14.16 15.41
CA ALA A 143 11.77 -13.03 16.32
C ALA A 143 12.05 -13.47 17.75
N ILE A 144 12.78 -12.64 18.50
CA ILE A 144 12.98 -12.79 19.94
C ILE A 144 12.44 -11.55 20.64
N SER A 145 11.68 -11.76 21.70
CA SER A 145 11.14 -10.72 22.57
C SER A 145 11.62 -10.95 24.00
N PHE A 146 12.21 -9.91 24.58
CA PHE A 146 12.72 -9.87 25.94
C PHE A 146 11.93 -8.84 26.77
N GLN A 147 11.32 -9.30 27.86
CA GLN A 147 10.52 -8.50 28.79
C GLN A 147 11.19 -8.49 30.17
N PRO A 148 12.17 -7.58 30.42
CA PRO A 148 12.89 -7.53 31.68
C PRO A 148 11.98 -7.26 32.89
N ASN A 149 10.90 -6.51 32.67
CA ASN A 149 9.85 -6.17 33.63
C ASN A 149 8.53 -5.86 32.89
N VAL A 150 7.45 -5.58 33.64
CA VAL A 150 6.10 -5.34 33.08
C VAL A 150 5.98 -4.06 32.25
N LYS A 151 6.95 -3.14 32.32
CA LYS A 151 6.92 -1.86 31.60
C LYS A 151 7.71 -1.90 30.29
N ASN A 152 8.68 -2.79 30.15
CA ASN A 152 9.66 -2.74 29.06
C ASN A 152 9.63 -4.02 28.23
N THR A 153 9.63 -3.88 26.91
CA THR A 153 9.81 -4.99 25.97
C THR A 153 10.83 -4.59 24.91
N ILE A 154 11.82 -5.43 24.66
CA ILE A 154 12.76 -5.29 23.54
C ILE A 154 12.49 -6.45 22.59
N THR A 155 12.40 -6.19 21.29
CA THR A 155 12.15 -7.21 20.28
C THR A 155 13.14 -7.07 19.14
N PHE A 156 13.74 -8.18 18.71
CA PHE A 156 14.50 -8.23 17.46
C PHE A 156 13.81 -9.23 16.52
N SER A 157 13.67 -8.88 15.25
CA SER A 157 13.00 -9.69 14.23
C SER A 157 13.76 -9.68 12.92
N TYR A 158 13.75 -10.84 12.26
CA TYR A 158 14.25 -11.05 10.91
C TYR A 158 13.21 -11.82 10.09
N GLY A 159 13.08 -11.47 8.81
CA GLY A 159 12.31 -12.26 7.85
C GLY A 159 12.80 -12.08 6.43
N LEU A 160 12.84 -13.18 5.68
CA LEU A 160 12.83 -13.11 4.22
C LEU A 160 11.37 -13.02 3.76
N HIS A 161 11.12 -12.13 2.81
CA HIS A 161 9.81 -11.88 2.21
C HIS A 161 9.88 -12.01 0.70
N GLY A 162 8.91 -12.68 0.09
CA GLY A 162 8.68 -12.73 -1.35
C GLY A 162 7.33 -12.14 -1.72
N GLN A 163 7.23 -11.54 -2.90
CA GLN A 163 6.00 -10.96 -3.42
C GLN A 163 5.90 -11.21 -4.93
N MET A 164 4.76 -11.73 -5.40
CA MET A 164 4.49 -11.85 -6.83
C MET A 164 4.18 -10.49 -7.44
N GLN A 165 4.45 -10.32 -8.73
CA GLN A 165 4.00 -9.10 -9.42
C GLN A 165 2.47 -9.07 -9.54
N ALA A 166 1.91 -7.87 -9.69
CA ALA A 166 0.51 -7.73 -10.02
C ALA A 166 0.21 -8.37 -11.39
N LEU A 167 -0.97 -8.99 -11.56
CA LEU A 167 -1.32 -9.66 -12.83
C LEU A 167 -1.21 -8.76 -14.06
N PRO A 168 -1.61 -7.47 -14.04
CA PRO A 168 -1.41 -6.60 -15.19
C PRO A 168 0.05 -6.47 -15.61
N VAL A 169 1.00 -6.56 -14.67
CA VAL A 169 2.45 -6.54 -14.97
C VAL A 169 2.87 -7.84 -15.64
N TYR A 170 2.48 -8.99 -15.09
CA TYR A 170 2.78 -10.32 -15.66
C TYR A 170 2.23 -10.50 -17.08
N LEU A 171 1.01 -10.00 -17.29
CA LEU A 171 0.25 -10.18 -18.53
C LEU A 171 0.54 -9.09 -19.56
N TYR A 172 1.23 -8.01 -19.18
CA TYR A 172 1.64 -6.96 -20.09
C TYR A 172 2.53 -7.53 -21.20
N GLN A 173 2.24 -7.10 -22.42
CA GLN A 173 2.98 -7.48 -23.62
C GLN A 173 3.10 -6.28 -24.55
N GLU A 174 4.17 -6.27 -25.31
CA GLU A 174 4.49 -5.20 -26.25
C GLU A 174 5.22 -5.78 -27.46
N GLN A 175 4.89 -5.30 -28.66
CA GLN A 175 5.55 -5.72 -29.87
C GLN A 175 6.70 -4.75 -30.21
N VAL A 176 7.93 -5.23 -30.08
CA VAL A 176 9.15 -4.46 -30.37
C VAL A 176 9.90 -5.13 -31.53
N ASN A 177 10.08 -4.41 -32.64
CA ASN A 177 10.78 -4.90 -33.85
C ASN A 177 10.27 -6.26 -34.35
N GLY A 178 8.95 -6.49 -34.31
CA GLY A 178 8.34 -7.76 -34.74
C GLY A 178 8.41 -8.89 -33.70
N THR A 179 9.06 -8.69 -32.55
CA THR A 179 9.12 -9.64 -31.44
C THR A 179 8.13 -9.25 -30.34
N MET A 180 7.35 -10.20 -29.84
CA MET A 180 6.45 -9.98 -28.71
C MET A 180 7.21 -10.13 -27.39
N LEU A 181 7.52 -9.02 -26.73
CA LEU A 181 8.05 -9.01 -25.38
C LEU A 181 6.91 -9.15 -24.37
N ASN A 182 7.17 -9.80 -23.24
CA ASN A 182 6.21 -9.96 -22.15
C ASN A 182 6.96 -10.18 -20.82
N ASN A 183 6.20 -10.21 -19.72
CA ASN A 183 6.73 -10.34 -18.37
C ASN A 183 6.36 -11.67 -17.70
N ARG A 184 5.92 -12.68 -18.47
CA ARG A 184 5.36 -13.92 -17.91
C ARG A 184 6.36 -14.70 -17.05
N ASN A 185 7.66 -14.51 -17.27
CA ASN A 185 8.73 -15.22 -16.58
C ASN A 185 9.29 -14.48 -15.35
N LEU A 186 8.71 -13.36 -14.91
CA LEU A 186 9.22 -12.60 -13.75
C LEU A 186 9.12 -13.39 -12.44
N ASP A 187 10.23 -13.53 -11.73
CA ASP A 187 10.26 -14.15 -10.40
C ASP A 187 9.66 -13.23 -9.32
N PHE A 188 9.49 -13.77 -8.11
CA PHE A 188 9.10 -12.99 -6.93
C PHE A 188 10.12 -11.86 -6.66
N SER A 189 9.62 -10.67 -6.35
CA SER A 189 10.42 -9.63 -5.70
C SER A 189 10.68 -10.00 -4.25
N LYS A 190 11.91 -9.79 -3.78
CA LYS A 190 12.36 -10.32 -2.47
C LYS A 190 12.90 -9.22 -1.57
N ALA A 191 12.77 -9.42 -0.27
CA ALA A 191 13.32 -8.51 0.72
C ALA A 191 13.75 -9.21 2.02
N HIS A 192 14.95 -8.90 2.49
CA HIS A 192 15.36 -9.19 3.87
C HIS A 192 14.90 -8.04 4.78
N HIS A 193 14.11 -8.35 5.80
CA HIS A 193 13.63 -7.38 6.78
C HIS A 193 14.31 -7.61 8.13
N TYR A 194 14.89 -6.56 8.69
CA TYR A 194 15.45 -6.53 10.04
C TYR A 194 14.74 -5.45 10.84
N VAL A 195 14.26 -5.77 12.04
CA VAL A 195 13.56 -4.82 12.91
C VAL A 195 14.02 -4.98 14.35
N LEU A 196 14.42 -3.87 14.97
CA LEU A 196 14.66 -3.76 16.41
C LEU A 196 13.59 -2.83 17.00
N GLY A 197 12.77 -3.36 17.91
CA GLY A 197 11.70 -2.64 18.59
C GLY A 197 11.93 -2.49 20.09
N TYR A 198 11.49 -1.37 20.64
CA TYR A 198 11.42 -1.11 22.08
C TYR A 198 10.03 -0.57 22.44
N GLU A 199 9.33 -1.25 23.35
CA GLU A 199 8.07 -0.78 23.94
C GLU A 199 8.29 -0.42 25.42
N ASN A 200 7.77 0.74 25.82
CA ASN A 200 7.78 1.20 27.20
C ASN A 200 6.40 1.72 27.65
N ARG A 201 5.90 1.22 28.77
CA ARG A 201 4.70 1.73 29.47
C ARG A 201 5.12 2.62 30.64
N PHE A 202 5.56 3.84 30.32
CA PHE A 202 6.18 4.76 31.29
C PHE A 202 5.21 5.28 32.36
N ALA A 203 3.92 5.38 32.05
CA ALA A 203 2.88 5.86 32.96
C ALA A 203 1.54 5.13 32.74
N ALA A 204 0.61 5.29 33.69
CA ALA A 204 -0.72 4.72 33.58
C ALA A 204 -1.42 5.22 32.30
N ASN A 205 -1.94 4.29 31.50
CA ASN A 205 -2.57 4.56 30.20
C ASN A 205 -1.65 5.18 29.14
N TRP A 206 -0.33 5.20 29.36
CA TRP A 206 0.65 5.66 28.37
C TRP A 206 1.51 4.52 27.85
N ARG A 207 1.80 4.55 26.56
CA ARG A 207 2.70 3.62 25.87
C ARG A 207 3.57 4.39 24.88
N MET A 208 4.85 4.09 24.87
CA MET A 208 5.78 4.48 23.81
C MET A 208 6.24 3.21 23.08
N LYS A 209 6.38 3.29 21.77
CA LYS A 209 7.01 2.26 20.92
C LYS A 209 8.01 2.95 20.00
N ALA A 210 9.23 2.46 19.97
CA ALA A 210 10.25 2.88 19.02
C ALA A 210 10.69 1.67 18.18
N GLU A 211 10.88 1.85 16.88
CA GLU A 211 11.36 0.81 15.97
C GLU A 211 12.48 1.34 15.09
N LEU A 212 13.54 0.56 14.93
CA LEU A 212 14.58 0.73 13.93
C LEU A 212 14.43 -0.40 12.91
N TYR A 213 14.40 -0.07 11.63
CA TYR A 213 14.29 -1.08 10.58
C TYR A 213 15.30 -0.88 9.47
N TYR A 214 15.69 -1.99 8.87
CA TYR A 214 16.45 -2.04 7.62
C TYR A 214 15.86 -3.13 6.73
N GLN A 215 15.60 -2.79 5.48
CA GLN A 215 15.09 -3.69 4.46
C GLN A 215 16.05 -3.67 3.28
N SER A 216 16.53 -4.84 2.86
CA SER A 216 17.35 -5.01 1.66
C SER A 216 16.52 -5.73 0.61
N LEU A 217 16.19 -5.03 -0.47
CA LEU A 217 15.32 -5.51 -1.55
C LEU A 217 16.17 -5.97 -2.74
N PHE A 218 15.81 -7.10 -3.32
CA PHE A 218 16.52 -7.74 -4.42
C PHE A 218 15.55 -8.54 -5.30
N ASP A 219 16.04 -8.99 -6.45
CA ASP A 219 15.23 -9.62 -7.50
C ASP A 219 14.04 -8.74 -7.90
N ILE A 220 14.26 -7.42 -7.97
CA ILE A 220 13.25 -6.46 -8.37
C ILE A 220 13.20 -6.37 -9.89
N PRO A 221 12.02 -6.48 -10.54
CA PRO A 221 11.94 -6.30 -11.97
C PRO A 221 12.38 -4.90 -12.43
N VAL A 222 13.28 -4.88 -13.40
CA VAL A 222 13.85 -3.71 -14.09
C VAL A 222 13.90 -3.99 -15.59
N GLU A 223 14.09 -2.96 -16.42
CA GLU A 223 14.24 -3.15 -17.87
C GLU A 223 15.54 -3.87 -18.20
N THR A 224 15.55 -4.69 -19.27
CA THR A 224 16.79 -5.34 -19.74
C THR A 224 17.79 -4.33 -20.30
N MET A 225 17.28 -3.28 -20.96
CA MET A 225 18.11 -2.17 -21.44
C MET A 225 18.42 -1.22 -20.27
N SER A 226 19.60 -0.61 -20.29
CA SER A 226 20.05 0.31 -19.24
C SER A 226 19.09 1.49 -19.07
N SER A 227 18.43 1.55 -17.92
CA SER A 227 17.53 2.63 -17.53
C SER A 227 17.43 2.75 -16.00
N GLY A 228 16.82 3.84 -15.55
CA GLY A 228 16.46 4.05 -14.16
C GLY A 228 15.06 3.54 -13.79
N PHE A 229 14.42 2.72 -14.63
CA PHE A 229 13.14 2.10 -14.31
C PHE A 229 13.29 1.03 -13.21
N SER A 230 12.30 0.93 -12.34
CA SER A 230 12.21 -0.14 -11.34
C SER A 230 10.78 -0.31 -10.86
N MET A 231 10.36 -1.57 -10.70
CA MET A 231 9.06 -1.90 -10.12
C MET A 231 8.88 -1.43 -8.66
N LEU A 232 9.94 -1.03 -7.96
CA LEU A 232 9.80 -0.41 -6.63
C LEU A 232 9.09 0.95 -6.64
N ASN A 233 8.96 1.59 -7.81
CA ASN A 233 8.17 2.83 -7.96
C ASN A 233 6.74 2.58 -8.47
N ALA A 234 6.38 1.32 -8.78
CA ALA A 234 5.04 0.98 -9.22
C ALA A 234 4.01 1.25 -8.11
N GLY A 235 2.83 1.72 -8.50
CA GLY A 235 1.76 2.14 -7.58
C GLY A 235 1.92 3.56 -7.03
N SER A 236 2.95 4.29 -7.46
CA SER A 236 3.03 5.73 -7.21
C SER A 236 2.07 6.52 -8.10
N ASP A 237 1.60 5.92 -9.21
CA ASP A 237 0.58 6.46 -10.11
C ASP A 237 -0.66 5.56 -10.15
N PHE A 238 -1.71 6.00 -10.86
CA PHE A 238 -3.02 5.32 -10.90
C PHE A 238 -3.07 4.11 -11.85
N THR A 239 -1.99 3.88 -12.61
CA THR A 239 -1.87 2.79 -13.58
C THR A 239 -0.68 1.90 -13.24
N PHE A 240 -0.68 0.68 -13.79
CA PHE A 240 0.51 -0.16 -13.75
C PHE A 240 1.51 0.32 -14.80
N PRO A 241 2.82 0.22 -14.53
CA PRO A 241 3.82 0.54 -15.55
C PRO A 241 3.68 -0.35 -16.78
N GLU A 242 3.65 0.28 -17.95
CA GLU A 242 3.56 -0.37 -19.25
C GLU A 242 4.97 -0.61 -19.80
N LYS A 243 5.66 -1.61 -19.24
CA LYS A 243 7.01 -2.01 -19.63
C LYS A 243 7.06 -3.53 -19.81
N ALA A 244 7.45 -4.01 -20.98
CA ALA A 244 7.61 -5.43 -21.28
C ALA A 244 9.09 -5.88 -21.24
N GLY A 245 9.34 -7.19 -21.15
CA GLY A 245 10.69 -7.74 -21.17
C GLY A 245 11.51 -7.39 -19.93
N LEU A 246 10.85 -7.28 -18.78
CA LEU A 246 11.50 -6.99 -17.50
C LEU A 246 12.28 -8.23 -16.99
N VAL A 247 13.33 -7.97 -16.20
CA VAL A 247 14.18 -8.98 -15.55
C VAL A 247 14.38 -8.67 -14.07
N ASN A 248 14.49 -9.69 -13.21
CA ASN A 248 14.64 -9.55 -11.77
C ASN A 248 16.08 -9.23 -11.34
N GLU A 249 16.65 -8.12 -11.80
CA GLU A 249 18.04 -7.73 -11.50
C GLU A 249 18.17 -6.46 -10.65
N GLY A 250 17.06 -5.76 -10.41
CA GLY A 250 17.03 -4.55 -9.61
C GLY A 250 17.20 -4.80 -8.12
N THR A 251 17.64 -3.75 -7.42
CA THR A 251 17.81 -3.76 -5.96
C THR A 251 17.25 -2.49 -5.34
N GLY A 252 17.04 -2.52 -4.02
CA GLY A 252 16.65 -1.34 -3.27
C GLY A 252 16.90 -1.50 -1.77
N SER A 253 16.70 -0.42 -1.04
CA SER A 253 16.81 -0.43 0.41
C SER A 253 15.81 0.52 1.04
N ASN A 254 15.26 0.13 2.19
CA ASN A 254 14.48 1.02 3.05
C ASN A 254 15.07 0.97 4.46
N THR A 255 15.39 2.12 5.03
CA THR A 255 15.89 2.23 6.40
C THR A 255 15.15 3.33 7.13
N GLY A 256 14.93 3.16 8.42
CA GLY A 256 14.25 4.20 9.18
C GLY A 256 14.11 3.94 10.66
N VAL A 257 13.65 4.99 11.33
CA VAL A 257 13.32 5.02 12.75
C VAL A 257 11.89 5.50 12.89
N GLU A 258 11.09 4.77 13.67
CA GLU A 258 9.71 5.12 13.98
C GLU A 258 9.53 5.30 15.48
N LEU A 259 8.72 6.28 15.87
CA LEU A 259 8.30 6.53 17.23
C LEU A 259 6.78 6.67 17.28
N THR A 260 6.15 5.92 18.16
CA THR A 260 4.73 6.06 18.51
C THR A 260 4.60 6.35 19.99
N VAL A 261 3.89 7.41 20.34
CA VAL A 261 3.48 7.73 21.70
C VAL A 261 1.96 7.72 21.76
N GLU A 262 1.42 6.86 22.61
CA GLU A 262 -0.01 6.69 22.77
C GLU A 262 -0.42 6.92 24.22
N LYS A 263 -1.46 7.74 24.38
CA LYS A 263 -2.23 7.89 25.61
C LYS A 263 -3.61 7.30 25.36
N PHE A 264 -3.85 6.11 25.91
CA PHE A 264 -5.18 5.49 25.88
C PHE A 264 -6.20 6.41 26.55
N LEU A 265 -7.43 6.40 26.00
CA LEU A 265 -8.54 7.20 26.49
C LEU A 265 -8.74 6.96 27.99
N SER A 266 -8.46 7.98 28.79
CA SER A 266 -8.77 7.97 30.22
C SER A 266 -9.07 9.39 30.67
N ASN A 267 -10.02 9.52 31.60
CA ASN A 267 -10.49 10.83 32.09
C ASN A 267 -10.90 11.79 30.96
N GLY A 268 -11.49 11.23 29.90
CA GLY A 268 -11.94 11.95 28.72
C GLY A 268 -10.82 12.37 27.76
N PHE A 269 -9.54 12.09 28.00
CA PHE A 269 -8.44 12.52 27.14
C PHE A 269 -7.70 11.35 26.48
N TYR A 270 -7.37 11.51 25.20
CA TYR A 270 -6.53 10.58 24.44
C TYR A 270 -5.55 11.32 23.51
N LEU A 271 -4.47 10.64 23.18
CA LEU A 271 -3.44 11.11 22.25
C LEU A 271 -2.83 9.91 21.52
N MET A 272 -2.58 10.06 20.23
CA MET A 272 -1.70 9.20 19.45
C MET A 272 -0.81 10.11 18.61
N ALA A 273 0.49 10.08 18.89
CA ALA A 273 1.50 10.76 18.09
C ALA A 273 2.39 9.70 17.44
N THR A 274 2.59 9.79 16.13
CA THR A 274 3.53 8.95 15.39
C THR A 274 4.49 9.83 14.60
N GLY A 275 5.73 9.39 14.49
CA GLY A 275 6.76 10.04 13.69
C GLY A 275 7.71 9.00 13.12
N SER A 276 8.02 9.10 11.84
CA SER A 276 8.97 8.23 11.15
C SER A 276 9.98 9.12 10.41
N LEU A 277 11.26 8.79 10.51
CA LEU A 277 12.36 9.32 9.70
C LEU A 277 12.93 8.17 8.91
N PHE A 278 13.01 8.29 7.59
CA PHE A 278 13.36 7.16 6.75
C PHE A 278 14.01 7.57 5.44
N ASP A 279 14.76 6.63 4.86
CA ASP A 279 15.37 6.74 3.54
C ASP A 279 15.00 5.49 2.72
N SER A 280 14.51 5.69 1.50
CA SER A 280 14.03 4.64 0.59
C SER A 280 14.64 4.83 -0.79
N LYS A 281 15.43 3.87 -1.23
CA LYS A 281 16.24 3.97 -2.45
C LYS A 281 16.15 2.73 -3.31
N TYR A 282 16.44 2.90 -4.59
CA TYR A 282 16.43 1.81 -5.56
C TYR A 282 17.53 1.98 -6.62
N LYS A 283 17.84 0.89 -7.32
CA LYS A 283 18.70 0.85 -8.51
C LYS A 283 17.96 0.18 -9.66
N GLY A 284 17.94 0.85 -10.81
CA GLY A 284 17.49 0.26 -12.07
C GLY A 284 18.57 -0.62 -12.70
N SER A 285 18.38 -1.00 -13.96
CA SER A 285 19.37 -1.77 -14.73
C SER A 285 20.65 -0.98 -15.05
N ASP A 286 20.61 0.35 -14.92
CA ASP A 286 21.78 1.22 -15.01
C ASP A 286 22.68 1.21 -13.76
N GLY A 287 22.26 0.57 -12.66
CA GLY A 287 23.02 0.46 -11.42
C GLY A 287 23.15 1.75 -10.60
N ILE A 288 22.53 2.86 -11.04
CA ILE A 288 22.59 4.15 -10.36
C ILE A 288 21.56 4.19 -9.22
N GLU A 289 22.02 4.53 -8.01
CA GLU A 289 21.15 4.66 -6.83
C GLU A 289 20.32 5.95 -6.88
N ARG A 290 19.02 5.82 -6.65
CA ARG A 290 18.06 6.94 -6.69
C ARG A 290 17.06 6.86 -5.53
N ASN A 291 16.48 8.01 -5.19
CA ASN A 291 15.33 8.06 -4.31
C ASN A 291 14.14 7.35 -4.96
N SER A 292 13.43 6.52 -4.21
CA SER A 292 12.15 5.98 -4.68
C SER A 292 11.07 7.07 -4.66
N SER A 293 9.99 6.87 -5.42
CA SER A 293 8.83 7.76 -5.39
C SER A 293 8.11 7.72 -4.02
N PHE A 294 8.48 6.78 -3.16
CA PHE A 294 7.99 6.67 -1.79
C PHE A 294 8.98 7.21 -0.75
N ASN A 295 10.12 7.79 -1.16
CA ASN A 295 11.11 8.36 -0.25
C ASN A 295 10.74 9.77 0.24
N TYR A 296 9.72 9.87 1.07
CA TYR A 296 9.29 11.17 1.61
C TYR A 296 10.23 11.73 2.70
N GLY A 297 11.23 10.99 3.16
CA GLY A 297 12.20 11.41 4.18
C GLY A 297 11.66 11.42 5.62
N TYR A 298 10.42 11.87 5.81
CA TYR A 298 9.73 11.82 7.09
C TYR A 298 8.22 11.75 6.93
N ALA A 299 7.54 11.23 7.95
CA ALA A 299 6.10 11.34 8.14
C ALA A 299 5.78 11.54 9.63
N ALA A 300 4.82 12.40 9.96
CA ALA A 300 4.38 12.62 11.34
C ALA A 300 2.87 12.83 11.41
N ASN A 301 2.25 12.22 12.41
CA ASN A 301 0.82 12.37 12.69
C ASN A 301 0.59 12.61 14.18
N ILE A 302 -0.35 13.50 14.50
CA ILE A 302 -0.85 13.68 15.86
C ILE A 302 -2.37 13.60 15.78
N LEU A 303 -2.97 12.71 16.54
CA LEU A 303 -4.40 12.64 16.77
C LEU A 303 -4.64 12.79 18.28
N THR A 304 -5.36 13.83 18.68
CA THR A 304 -5.69 14.04 20.08
C THR A 304 -7.12 14.52 20.21
N GLY A 305 -7.75 14.21 21.34
CA GLY A 305 -9.06 14.73 21.63
C GLY A 305 -9.41 14.64 23.09
N ARG A 306 -10.44 15.42 23.43
CA ARG A 306 -10.99 15.45 24.77
C ARG A 306 -12.51 15.40 24.74
N GLU A 307 -13.06 14.56 25.59
CA GLU A 307 -14.48 14.43 25.90
C GLU A 307 -14.75 15.06 27.27
N TRP A 308 -15.70 15.99 27.32
CA TRP A 308 -16.26 16.53 28.54
C TRP A 308 -17.69 16.03 28.71
N LYS A 309 -17.98 15.38 29.85
CA LYS A 309 -19.35 15.00 30.19
C LYS A 309 -20.16 16.25 30.53
N THR A 310 -21.36 16.37 29.95
CA THR A 310 -22.24 17.54 30.10
C THR A 310 -23.63 17.15 30.62
N GLY A 311 -24.38 18.15 31.10
CA GLY A 311 -25.69 17.99 31.72
C GLY A 311 -25.65 17.56 33.18
N LYS A 312 -26.77 17.73 33.89
CA LYS A 312 -26.89 17.42 35.34
C LYS A 312 -26.46 15.99 35.67
N ASP A 313 -26.89 15.04 34.84
CA ASP A 313 -26.63 13.60 35.02
C ASP A 313 -25.29 13.16 34.37
N LYS A 314 -24.46 14.08 33.82
CA LYS A 314 -23.20 13.79 33.10
C LYS A 314 -23.31 12.70 32.02
N ARG A 315 -24.47 12.63 31.38
CA ARG A 315 -24.80 11.61 30.37
C ARG A 315 -24.56 12.03 28.93
N ASN A 316 -24.53 13.34 28.70
CA ASN A 316 -24.20 13.90 27.41
C ASN A 316 -22.69 14.14 27.36
N ALA A 317 -22.15 14.37 26.17
CA ALA A 317 -20.73 14.59 26.00
C ALA A 317 -20.47 15.62 24.91
N PHE A 318 -19.58 16.57 25.18
CA PHE A 318 -18.98 17.43 24.19
C PHE A 318 -17.57 16.92 23.87
N THR A 319 -17.20 16.85 22.60
CA THR A 319 -15.88 16.40 22.15
C THR A 319 -15.20 17.46 21.29
N ILE A 320 -13.90 17.61 21.48
CA ILE A 320 -13.01 18.31 20.56
C ILE A 320 -11.90 17.34 20.19
N ASP A 321 -11.67 17.17 18.89
CA ASP A 321 -10.62 16.36 18.33
C ASP A 321 -9.77 17.20 17.37
N LEU A 322 -8.47 16.97 17.37
CA LEU A 322 -7.48 17.59 16.50
C LEU A 322 -6.68 16.49 15.83
N ARG A 323 -6.55 16.56 14.51
CA ARG A 323 -5.64 15.73 13.71
C ARG A 323 -4.67 16.63 12.97
N LEU A 324 -3.37 16.39 13.13
CA LEU A 324 -2.30 16.97 12.33
C LEU A 324 -1.64 15.83 11.56
N SER A 325 -1.44 16.01 10.26
CA SER A 325 -0.71 15.08 9.40
C SER A 325 0.28 15.86 8.53
N THR A 326 1.54 15.44 8.54
CA THR A 326 2.58 15.97 7.66
C THR A 326 3.48 14.87 7.14
N ILE A 327 3.92 15.00 5.91
CA ILE A 327 4.84 14.08 5.24
C ILE A 327 5.72 14.93 4.31
N GLY A 328 6.97 14.52 4.09
CA GLY A 328 7.85 15.24 3.18
C GLY A 328 7.38 15.20 1.72
N GLY A 329 8.20 15.71 0.81
CA GLY A 329 7.87 15.79 -0.59
C GLY A 329 8.08 14.47 -1.34
N ARG A 330 7.14 14.11 -2.24
CA ARG A 330 7.31 12.97 -3.17
C ARG A 330 8.44 13.27 -4.16
N TYR A 331 9.32 12.30 -4.40
CA TYR A 331 10.22 12.35 -5.55
C TYR A 331 9.50 11.93 -6.83
N VAL A 332 9.69 12.70 -7.90
CA VAL A 332 9.04 12.51 -9.20
C VAL A 332 10.07 12.60 -10.33
N THR A 333 9.81 11.85 -11.39
CA THR A 333 10.52 12.02 -12.67
C THR A 333 9.93 13.25 -13.37
N PRO A 334 10.77 14.20 -13.82
CA PRO A 334 10.28 15.38 -14.53
C PRO A 334 9.68 15.02 -15.88
N VAL A 335 8.80 15.88 -16.38
CA VAL A 335 8.22 15.75 -17.73
C VAL A 335 9.21 16.27 -18.78
N ASP A 336 9.40 15.52 -19.86
CA ASP A 336 10.03 16.03 -21.08
C ASP A 336 9.00 16.87 -21.84
N VAL A 337 9.01 18.18 -21.60
CA VAL A 337 8.03 19.13 -22.17
C VAL A 337 8.10 19.14 -23.70
N THR A 338 9.29 19.02 -24.29
CA THR A 338 9.48 19.04 -25.74
C THR A 338 8.85 17.82 -26.38
N ARG A 339 9.17 16.62 -25.89
CA ARG A 339 8.55 15.38 -26.40
C ARG A 339 7.06 15.32 -26.11
N SER A 340 6.63 15.80 -24.94
CA SER A 340 5.22 15.82 -24.57
C SER A 340 4.38 16.72 -25.49
N LEU A 341 4.94 17.85 -25.94
CA LEU A 341 4.31 18.72 -26.94
C LEU A 341 4.18 18.02 -28.30
N LEU A 342 5.22 17.30 -28.73
CA LEU A 342 5.23 16.57 -30.01
C LEU A 342 4.24 15.39 -30.00
N GLU A 343 4.25 14.60 -28.94
CA GLU A 343 3.41 13.40 -28.79
C GLU A 343 1.99 13.72 -28.28
N LYS A 344 1.71 14.99 -27.93
CA LYS A 344 0.43 15.48 -27.40
C LYS A 344 -0.08 14.73 -26.16
N ARG A 345 0.83 14.13 -25.40
CA ARG A 345 0.59 13.40 -24.14
C ARG A 345 1.77 13.64 -23.20
N GLU A 346 1.61 13.32 -21.92
CA GLU A 346 2.72 13.44 -20.97
C GLU A 346 3.78 12.37 -21.23
N ILE A 347 5.02 12.82 -21.48
CA ILE A 347 6.20 11.98 -21.62
C ILE A 347 7.16 12.35 -20.51
N LEU A 348 7.57 11.36 -19.72
CA LEU A 348 8.56 11.55 -18.66
C LEU A 348 9.98 11.58 -19.23
N ASP A 349 10.83 12.39 -18.63
CA ASP A 349 12.26 12.43 -18.93
C ASP A 349 12.96 11.26 -18.22
N GLU A 350 13.03 10.13 -18.91
CA GLU A 350 13.65 8.89 -18.44
C GLU A 350 15.17 9.01 -18.24
N SER A 351 15.82 10.13 -18.59
CA SER A 351 17.21 10.36 -18.20
C SER A 351 17.35 10.85 -16.75
N ARG A 352 16.26 11.33 -16.15
CA ARG A 352 16.25 12.02 -14.84
C ARG A 352 15.23 11.43 -13.87
N TYR A 353 15.14 10.09 -13.81
CA TYR A 353 14.25 9.38 -12.88
C TYR A 353 14.34 9.90 -11.44
N ASN A 354 13.18 10.23 -10.86
CA ASN A 354 13.02 10.66 -9.46
C ASN A 354 14.00 11.78 -9.01
N SER A 355 14.35 12.69 -9.92
CA SER A 355 15.33 13.76 -9.67
C SER A 355 14.73 15.01 -9.03
N GLU A 356 13.41 15.21 -9.11
CA GLU A 356 12.73 16.36 -8.52
C GLU A 356 11.93 15.96 -7.28
N GLN A 357 11.85 16.85 -6.30
CA GLN A 357 11.04 16.64 -5.10
C GLN A 357 9.90 17.67 -5.05
N LEU A 358 8.67 17.20 -4.85
CA LEU A 358 7.50 18.06 -4.65
C LEU A 358 7.53 18.72 -3.26
N ASN A 359 6.68 19.73 -3.06
CA ASN A 359 6.54 20.36 -1.75
C ASN A 359 5.94 19.39 -0.72
N SER A 360 6.32 19.56 0.54
CA SER A 360 5.78 18.77 1.65
C SER A 360 4.29 19.03 1.88
N TYR A 361 3.63 17.99 2.38
CA TYR A 361 2.23 17.98 2.75
C TYR A 361 2.05 18.41 4.21
N LEU A 362 1.03 19.22 4.47
CA LEU A 362 0.57 19.51 5.83
C LEU A 362 -0.95 19.69 5.81
N ARG A 363 -1.62 19.01 6.73
CA ARG A 363 -3.05 19.16 6.95
C ARG A 363 -3.37 19.12 8.43
N ILE A 364 -4.21 20.06 8.86
CA ILE A 364 -4.76 20.10 10.21
C ILE A 364 -6.28 20.04 10.08
N ASP A 365 -6.88 19.07 10.76
CA ASP A 365 -8.33 18.89 10.84
C ASP A 365 -8.77 19.10 12.29
N THR A 366 -9.89 19.78 12.50
CA THR A 366 -10.49 19.97 13.83
C THR A 366 -11.93 19.51 13.80
N LYS A 367 -12.31 18.66 14.75
CA LYS A 367 -13.66 18.13 14.84
C LYS A 367 -14.28 18.46 16.18
N PHE A 368 -15.50 18.96 16.13
CA PHE A 368 -16.35 19.21 17.28
C PHE A 368 -17.49 18.21 17.27
N GLY A 369 -17.83 17.66 18.43
CA GLY A 369 -18.94 16.72 18.57
C GLY A 369 -19.80 17.01 19.78
N TYR A 370 -21.10 16.75 19.67
CA TYR A 370 -22.01 16.77 20.81
C TYR A 370 -22.92 15.56 20.78
N ARG A 371 -22.77 14.68 21.78
CA ARG A 371 -23.59 13.49 21.99
C ARG A 371 -24.63 13.73 23.07
N ILE A 372 -25.89 13.49 22.70
CA ILE A 372 -27.05 13.54 23.58
C ILE A 372 -27.59 12.12 23.72
N ASN A 373 -27.53 11.59 24.94
CA ASN A 373 -28.12 10.29 25.25
C ASN A 373 -29.55 10.49 25.76
N SER A 374 -30.51 9.62 25.43
CA SER A 374 -31.90 9.72 25.91
C SER A 374 -32.10 9.05 27.27
N LYS A 375 -32.84 9.69 28.19
CA LYS A 375 -32.98 9.20 29.58
C LYS A 375 -33.96 8.05 29.67
N LYS A 376 -34.96 8.10 28.79
CA LYS A 376 -36.10 7.19 28.77
C LYS A 376 -36.02 6.16 27.63
N ARG A 377 -35.31 6.47 26.55
CA ARG A 377 -35.23 5.63 25.35
C ARG A 377 -33.80 5.14 25.16
N LYS A 378 -33.62 3.98 24.52
CA LYS A 378 -32.31 3.45 24.11
C LYS A 378 -31.74 4.18 22.89
N VAL A 379 -31.82 5.51 22.88
CA VAL A 379 -31.45 6.35 21.73
C VAL A 379 -30.27 7.24 22.10
N SER A 380 -29.27 7.29 21.23
CA SER A 380 -28.15 8.24 21.25
C SER A 380 -28.15 9.06 19.97
N GLN A 381 -28.03 10.38 20.11
CA GLN A 381 -27.92 11.31 19.00
C GLN A 381 -26.57 12.01 19.08
N THR A 382 -25.85 12.11 17.97
CA THR A 382 -24.57 12.80 17.91
C THR A 382 -24.52 13.73 16.73
N PHE A 383 -24.14 14.98 16.99
CA PHE A 383 -23.83 15.99 15.98
C PHE A 383 -22.31 16.12 15.88
N TYR A 384 -21.79 16.23 14.67
CA TYR A 384 -20.39 16.52 14.41
C TYR A 384 -20.25 17.68 13.42
N LEU A 385 -19.28 18.54 13.69
CA LEU A 385 -18.73 19.50 12.74
C LEU A 385 -17.25 19.15 12.56
N ASP A 386 -16.89 18.66 11.39
CA ASP A 386 -15.55 18.25 11.02
C ASP A 386 -14.98 19.28 10.03
N LEU A 387 -13.99 20.04 10.47
CA LEU A 387 -13.34 21.08 9.68
C LEU A 387 -12.02 20.53 9.16
N GLN A 388 -12.01 20.12 7.90
CA GLN A 388 -10.83 19.56 7.26
C GLN A 388 -9.95 20.66 6.66
N ASN A 389 -8.63 20.50 6.78
CA ASN A 389 -7.62 21.42 6.28
C ASN A 389 -7.88 22.87 6.73
N VAL A 390 -7.95 23.10 8.05
CA VAL A 390 -8.28 24.41 8.66
C VAL A 390 -7.31 25.53 8.31
N THR A 391 -6.11 25.19 7.84
CA THR A 391 -5.10 26.15 7.35
C THR A 391 -5.34 26.55 5.90
N ASN A 392 -6.30 25.92 5.21
CA ASN A 392 -6.55 26.05 3.78
C ASN A 392 -5.26 25.92 2.94
N ARG A 393 -4.34 25.03 3.35
CA ARG A 393 -3.09 24.82 2.64
C ARG A 393 -3.36 24.08 1.33
N GLU A 394 -2.79 24.57 0.25
CA GLU A 394 -2.75 23.87 -1.03
C GLU A 394 -1.70 22.75 -0.98
N ASN A 395 -2.18 21.52 -0.85
CA ASN A 395 -1.35 20.34 -0.87
C ASN A 395 -1.32 19.75 -2.28
N ILE A 396 -0.13 19.50 -2.83
CA ILE A 396 0.01 18.93 -4.18
C ILE A 396 -0.51 17.50 -4.17
N PHE A 397 -1.48 17.19 -5.03
CA PHE A 397 -1.95 15.83 -5.28
C PHE A 397 -1.03 15.12 -6.27
N LEU A 398 -0.74 15.80 -7.38
CA LEU A 398 0.17 15.34 -8.44
C LEU A 398 0.60 16.52 -9.33
N ARG A 399 1.63 16.32 -10.15
CA ARG A 399 2.02 17.24 -11.22
C ARG A 399 1.67 16.61 -12.55
N ARG A 400 1.11 17.40 -13.48
CA ARG A 400 0.72 16.94 -14.83
C ARG A 400 1.12 17.92 -15.91
N PHE A 401 1.40 17.41 -17.09
CA PHE A 401 1.54 18.15 -18.33
C PHE A 401 0.17 18.51 -18.90
N ASN A 402 0.00 19.78 -19.29
CA ASN A 402 -1.18 20.22 -20.01
C ASN A 402 -0.82 20.38 -21.50
N PRO A 403 -1.27 19.48 -22.40
CA PRO A 403 -0.90 19.53 -23.81
C PRO A 403 -1.47 20.75 -24.54
N GLN A 404 -2.55 21.36 -24.05
CA GLN A 404 -3.12 22.57 -24.65
C GLN A 404 -2.32 23.83 -24.29
N ARG A 405 -1.78 23.89 -23.06
CA ARG A 405 -0.98 25.03 -22.59
C ARG A 405 0.51 24.86 -22.85
N GLY A 406 0.96 23.65 -23.12
CA GLY A 406 2.39 23.33 -23.30
C GLY A 406 3.21 23.46 -22.02
N THR A 407 2.57 23.39 -20.85
CA THR A 407 3.22 23.60 -19.55
C THR A 407 2.84 22.51 -18.56
N THR A 408 3.74 22.20 -17.63
CA THR A 408 3.40 21.40 -16.45
C THR A 408 2.72 22.25 -15.38
N GLY A 409 1.85 21.63 -14.59
CA GLY A 409 1.15 22.29 -13.49
C GLY A 409 0.83 21.32 -12.36
N ASN A 410 0.69 21.86 -11.16
CA ASN A 410 0.28 21.08 -10.00
C ASN A 410 -1.25 20.96 -9.98
N VAL A 411 -1.75 19.77 -9.74
CA VAL A 411 -3.13 19.52 -9.32
C VAL A 411 -3.09 19.42 -7.80
N ASN A 412 -3.85 20.28 -7.12
CA ASN A 412 -3.90 20.32 -5.67
C ASN A 412 -5.04 19.45 -5.14
N GLN A 413 -4.87 18.92 -3.92
CA GLN A 413 -5.95 18.31 -3.15
C GLN A 413 -6.99 19.37 -2.73
N ILE A 414 -8.15 18.90 -2.27
CA ILE A 414 -9.20 19.77 -1.73
C ILE A 414 -8.61 20.62 -0.59
N GLY A 415 -8.89 21.94 -0.65
CA GLY A 415 -8.52 22.91 0.38
C GLY A 415 -9.35 22.73 1.65
N PHE A 416 -9.70 23.84 2.30
CA PHE A 416 -10.62 23.82 3.45
C PHE A 416 -11.96 23.18 3.07
N PHE A 417 -12.41 22.21 3.88
CA PHE A 417 -13.67 21.50 3.64
C PHE A 417 -14.43 21.26 4.95
N PRO A 418 -15.58 21.93 5.17
CA PRO A 418 -16.45 21.67 6.31
C PRO A 418 -17.39 20.49 6.01
N ASP A 419 -17.45 19.54 6.94
CA ASP A 419 -18.35 18.39 6.90
C ASP A 419 -19.23 18.37 8.16
N VAL A 420 -20.53 18.13 7.98
CA VAL A 420 -21.52 18.12 9.06
C VAL A 420 -22.22 16.78 9.05
N LEU A 421 -22.12 16.06 10.18
CA LEU A 421 -22.74 14.76 10.34
C LEU A 421 -23.73 14.78 11.50
N TYR A 422 -24.95 14.30 11.24
CA TYR A 422 -25.87 13.89 12.29
C TYR A 422 -26.00 12.36 12.29
N ARG A 423 -25.84 11.76 13.47
CA ARG A 423 -25.96 10.32 13.68
C ARG A 423 -26.98 10.03 14.76
N ILE A 424 -27.90 9.11 14.49
CA ILE A 424 -28.80 8.51 15.48
C ILE A 424 -28.50 7.01 15.60
N GLN A 425 -28.45 6.51 16.83
CA GLN A 425 -28.28 5.09 17.16
C GLN A 425 -29.40 4.69 18.11
N PHE A 426 -30.07 3.56 17.87
CA PHE A 426 -31.23 3.08 18.60
C PHE A 426 -31.19 1.58 18.87
#